data_AF-A0A7S3B6G7-F1
#
_entry.id   AF-A0A7S3B6G7-F1
#
_cell.length_a   1.000
_cell.length_b   1.000
_cell.length_c   1.000
_cell.angle_alpha   90.00
_cell.angle_beta   90.00
_cell.angle_gamma   90.00
#
_symmetry.space_group_name_H-M   'P 1'
#
loop_
_entity.id
_entity.type
_entity.pdbx_description
1 polymer ?
#
loop_
_entity_poly.entity_id
_entity_poly.type
_entity_poly.pdbx_seq_one_letter_code
_entity_poly.pdbx_strand_id
1 'polypeptide(L)'
;AGEGGGEGEGGGAADDTSSGGGLGGELAVLEEDVDALEERVGEMEKMVARGTAPQLQAIIAGRLKSLDERLTLHMLAIDRFDAGEADRPAKRGLTRRMDTLCSQLANVLVKFGDGGT
;
A
#
# COMPACT_ATOMS: atom_id res chain seq x y z
N ALA A 1 -63.17 12.18 -25.14
CA ALA A 1 -62.72 10.81 -25.42
C ALA A 1 -61.20 10.92 -25.63
N GLY A 2 -60.31 10.49 -24.72
CA GLY A 2 -60.32 9.24 -23.92
C GLY A 2 -60.15 8.07 -24.91
N GLU A 3 -59.14 7.21 -24.89
CA GLU A 3 -58.29 6.59 -23.85
C GLU A 3 -56.90 6.28 -24.52
N GLY A 4 -55.76 5.99 -23.89
CA GLY A 4 -55.43 5.51 -22.55
C GLY A 4 -54.54 4.24 -22.66
N GLY A 5 -53.42 4.20 -21.94
CA GLY A 5 -52.60 3.01 -21.61
C GLY A 5 -51.51 2.66 -22.64
N GLY A 6 -50.23 2.45 -22.30
CA GLY A 6 -49.57 2.12 -21.03
C GLY A 6 -48.65 0.91 -21.25
N GLU A 7 -47.67 0.71 -20.36
CA GLU A 7 -46.63 -0.35 -20.31
C GLU A 7 -45.33 0.02 -21.07
N GLY A 8 -44.14 0.12 -20.46
CA GLY A 8 -43.70 -0.26 -19.12
C GLY A 8 -42.47 -1.16 -19.21
N GLU A 9 -41.39 -0.76 -18.51
CA GLU A 9 -40.23 -1.59 -18.11
C GLU A 9 -39.33 -2.12 -19.25
N GLY A 10 -38.01 -2.21 -19.13
CA GLY A 10 -37.13 -2.22 -17.97
C GLY A 10 -35.91 -3.07 -18.37
N GLY A 11 -34.75 -2.80 -17.75
CA GLY A 11 -33.53 -3.60 -17.92
C GLY A 11 -32.69 -3.11 -19.10
N GLY A 12 -31.54 -2.48 -18.88
CA GLY A 12 -30.46 -3.09 -18.13
C GLY A 12 -29.64 -3.97 -19.07
N ALA A 13 -28.89 -3.36 -19.99
CA ALA A 13 -27.68 -3.98 -20.50
C ALA A 13 -26.55 -3.41 -19.64
N ALA A 14 -26.34 -4.07 -18.50
CA ALA A 14 -25.16 -3.91 -17.70
C ALA A 14 -23.93 -4.13 -18.59
N ASP A 15 -23.00 -3.19 -18.50
CA ASP A 15 -21.56 -3.41 -18.51
C ASP A 15 -21.14 -4.85 -18.86
N ASP A 16 -21.00 -5.15 -20.15
CA ASP A 16 -20.27 -6.35 -20.59
C ASP A 16 -18.78 -6.01 -20.63
N THR A 17 -18.23 -5.73 -19.45
CA THR A 17 -16.86 -6.11 -19.16
C THR A 17 -16.91 -7.45 -18.46
N SER A 18 -17.12 -8.50 -19.26
CA SER A 18 -16.75 -9.86 -18.89
C SER A 18 -15.24 -9.92 -18.67
N SER A 19 -14.79 -9.46 -17.50
CA SER A 19 -13.44 -9.67 -16.99
C SER A 19 -13.46 -10.87 -16.05
N GLY A 20 -13.90 -12.01 -16.60
CA GLY A 20 -13.68 -13.31 -15.99
C GLY A 20 -12.19 -13.66 -16.06
N GLY A 21 -11.41 -13.17 -15.10
CA GLY A 21 -9.96 -13.38 -15.08
C GLY A 21 -9.22 -12.65 -13.95
N GLY A 22 -9.62 -12.85 -12.70
CA GLY A 22 -8.81 -12.60 -11.51
C GLY A 22 -8.60 -11.12 -11.12
N LEU A 23 -9.01 -10.77 -9.91
CA LEU A 23 -8.67 -9.52 -9.21
C LEU A 23 -7.16 -9.43 -8.83
N GLY A 24 -6.29 -10.17 -9.52
CA GLY A 24 -4.87 -10.30 -9.22
C GLY A 24 -4.01 -9.13 -9.71
N GLY A 25 -4.55 -8.20 -10.51
CA GLY A 25 -3.78 -7.07 -11.04
C GLY A 25 -3.44 -6.02 -9.97
N GLU A 26 -4.45 -5.55 -9.24
CA GLU A 26 -4.28 -4.46 -8.27
C GLU A 26 -3.57 -4.92 -7.00
N LEU A 27 -3.82 -6.18 -6.58
CA LEU A 27 -3.09 -6.78 -5.47
C LEU A 27 -1.63 -7.08 -5.82
N ALA A 28 -1.34 -7.52 -7.05
CA ALA A 28 0.04 -7.72 -7.50
C ALA A 28 0.82 -6.41 -7.59
N VAL A 29 0.17 -5.30 -8.00
CA VAL A 29 0.79 -3.97 -7.96
C VAL A 29 1.12 -3.58 -6.53
N LEU A 30 0.20 -3.79 -5.58
CA LEU A 30 0.47 -3.58 -4.16
C LEU A 30 1.63 -4.45 -3.65
N GLU A 31 1.74 -5.69 -4.12
CA GLU A 31 2.84 -6.59 -3.75
C GLU A 31 4.20 -6.09 -4.28
N GLU A 32 4.27 -5.67 -5.54
CA GLU A 32 5.49 -5.09 -6.13
C GLU A 32 5.91 -3.81 -5.41
N ASP A 33 4.94 -2.94 -5.09
CA ASP A 33 5.21 -1.72 -4.33
C ASP A 33 5.71 -2.02 -2.91
N VAL A 34 5.15 -3.04 -2.26
CA VAL A 34 5.60 -3.54 -0.96
C VAL A 34 7.04 -4.07 -1.05
N ASP A 35 7.37 -4.87 -2.06
CA ASP A 35 8.74 -5.37 -2.28
C ASP A 35 9.73 -4.21 -2.41
N ALA A 36 9.39 -3.18 -3.19
CA ALA A 36 10.21 -1.98 -3.35
C ALA A 36 10.34 -1.16 -2.05
N LEU A 37 9.33 -1.19 -1.17
CA LEU A 37 9.40 -0.56 0.14
C LEU A 37 10.30 -1.36 1.08
N GLU A 38 10.27 -2.69 1.05
CA GLU A 38 11.16 -3.53 1.86
C GLU A 38 12.63 -3.27 1.54
N GLU A 39 12.98 -3.21 0.25
CA GLU A 39 14.34 -2.90 -0.17
C GLU A 39 14.80 -1.53 0.37
N ARG A 40 13.97 -0.49 0.18
CA ARG A 40 14.30 0.88 0.60
C ARG A 40 14.41 1.03 2.12
N VAL A 41 13.54 0.38 2.89
CA VAL A 41 13.63 0.37 4.36
C VAL A 41 14.90 -0.34 4.80
N GLY A 42 15.24 -1.47 4.19
CA GLY A 42 16.47 -2.20 4.47
C GLY A 42 17.75 -1.43 4.11
N GLU A 43 17.76 -0.69 3.00
CA GLU A 43 18.85 0.22 2.66
C GLU A 43 19.01 1.33 3.71
N MET A 44 17.89 1.91 4.13
CA MET A 44 17.90 2.98 5.13
C MET A 44 18.38 2.49 6.49
N GLU A 45 17.95 1.29 6.91
CA GLU A 45 18.44 0.66 8.14
C GLU A 45 19.96 0.47 8.10
N LYS A 46 20.50 -0.07 6.99
CA LYS A 46 21.94 -0.24 6.81
C LYS A 46 22.68 1.09 6.85
N MET A 47 22.11 2.13 6.25
CA MET A 47 22.69 3.48 6.22
C MET A 47 22.75 4.09 7.63
N VAL A 48 21.65 4.03 8.38
CA VAL A 48 21.58 4.53 9.76
C VAL A 48 22.52 3.72 10.67
N ALA A 49 22.57 2.40 10.52
CA ALA A 49 23.43 1.52 11.32
C ALA A 49 24.93 1.77 11.10
N ARG A 50 25.35 2.21 9.90
CA ARG A 50 26.75 2.57 9.61
C ARG A 50 27.14 3.96 10.12
N GLY A 51 26.18 4.71 10.64
CA GLY A 51 26.36 6.10 11.02
C GLY A 51 26.10 7.04 9.85
N THR A 52 25.44 8.15 10.16
CA THR A 52 25.11 9.20 9.20
C THR A 52 26.03 10.39 9.41
N ALA A 53 26.70 10.84 8.34
CA ALA A 53 27.46 12.08 8.40
C ALA A 53 26.53 13.26 8.70
N PRO A 54 26.90 14.23 9.56
CA PRO A 54 26.02 15.33 9.98
C PRO A 54 25.38 16.09 8.81
N GLN A 55 26.14 16.33 7.75
CA GLN A 55 25.70 16.99 6.52
C GLN A 55 24.60 16.24 5.75
N LEU A 56 24.40 14.94 6.01
CA LEU A 56 23.38 14.11 5.38
C LEU A 56 22.13 13.91 6.27
N GLN A 57 22.15 14.34 7.53
CA GLN A 57 21.04 14.12 8.46
C GLN A 57 19.71 14.66 7.92
N ALA A 58 19.69 15.90 7.41
CA ALA A 58 18.47 16.50 6.86
C ALA A 58 17.92 15.71 5.65
N ILE A 59 18.81 15.19 4.80
CA ILE A 59 18.44 14.39 3.62
C ILE A 59 17.86 13.04 4.06
N ILE A 60 18.51 12.38 5.02
CA ILE A 60 18.06 11.09 5.55
C ILE A 60 16.73 11.23 6.29
N ALA A 61 16.57 12.28 7.11
CA ALA A 61 15.31 12.60 7.76
C ALA A 61 14.17 12.79 6.75
N GLY A 62 14.43 13.52 5.65
CA GLY A 62 13.46 13.68 4.57
C GLY A 62 13.09 12.36 3.88
N ARG A 63 14.07 11.49 3.64
CA ARG A 63 13.83 10.16 3.04
C ARG A 63 13.05 9.25 3.99
N LEU A 64 13.38 9.24 5.27
CA LEU A 64 12.67 8.48 6.31
C LEU A 64 11.21 8.92 6.41
N LYS A 65 10.95 10.23 6.41
CA LYS A 65 9.60 10.79 6.39
C LYS A 65 8.83 10.37 5.13
N SER A 66 9.46 10.45 3.96
CA SER A 66 8.83 10.01 2.71
C SER A 66 8.51 8.50 2.71
N LEU A 67 9.36 7.67 3.32
CA LEU A 67 9.09 6.25 3.49
C LEU A 67 7.91 6.01 4.44
N ASP A 68 7.83 6.75 5.55
CA ASP A 68 6.74 6.66 6.53
C ASP A 68 5.38 7.01 5.89
N GLU A 69 5.34 8.11 5.13
CA GLU A 69 4.15 8.52 4.37
C GLU A 69 3.75 7.46 3.34
N ARG A 70 4.72 6.88 2.61
CA ARG A 70 4.45 5.83 1.62
C ARG A 70 3.92 4.56 2.28
N LEU A 71 4.54 4.09 3.36
CA LEU A 71 4.05 2.90 4.09
C LEU A 71 2.62 3.11 4.58
N THR A 72 2.33 4.29 5.13
CA THR A 72 0.97 4.64 5.58
C THR A 72 -0.03 4.60 4.42
N LEU A 73 0.32 5.18 3.27
CA LEU A 73 -0.55 5.15 2.09
C LEU A 73 -0.80 3.72 1.58
N HIS A 74 0.23 2.85 1.57
CA HIS A 74 0.09 1.47 1.11
C HIS A 74 -0.72 0.63 2.09
N MET A 75 -0.55 0.83 3.40
CA MET A 75 -1.42 0.21 4.41
C MET A 75 -2.89 0.58 4.18
N LEU A 76 -3.18 1.86 3.97
CA LEU A 76 -4.55 2.30 3.69
C LEU A 76 -5.09 1.72 2.37
N ALA A 77 -4.24 1.55 1.36
CA ALA A 77 -4.62 0.92 0.10
C ALA A 77 -4.94 -0.57 0.29
N ILE A 78 -4.10 -1.30 1.02
CA ILE A 78 -4.33 -2.71 1.38
C ILE A 78 -5.63 -2.84 2.17
N ASP A 79 -5.87 -1.99 3.17
CA ASP A 79 -7.09 -2.04 3.99
C ASP A 79 -8.35 -1.84 3.15
N ARG A 80 -8.31 -0.86 2.22
CA ARG A 80 -9.43 -0.56 1.30
C ARG A 80 -9.61 -1.61 0.20
N PHE A 81 -8.58 -2.38 -0.14
CA PHE A 81 -8.66 -3.39 -1.18
C PHE A 81 -9.68 -4.48 -0.79
N ASP A 82 -10.79 -4.57 -1.52
CA ASP A 82 -11.81 -5.59 -1.27
C ASP A 82 -11.39 -6.92 -1.90
N ALA A 83 -10.67 -7.73 -1.12
CA ALA A 83 -10.18 -9.02 -1.57
C ALA A 83 -11.32 -10.06 -1.64
N GLY A 84 -11.56 -10.59 -2.84
CA GLY A 84 -12.37 -11.80 -3.00
C GLY A 84 -11.80 -12.98 -2.21
N GLU A 85 -12.60 -14.05 -2.01
CA GLU A 85 -12.19 -15.24 -1.22
C GLU A 85 -10.80 -15.78 -1.59
N ALA A 86 -10.45 -15.79 -2.88
CA ALA A 86 -9.16 -16.26 -3.40
C ALA A 86 -7.97 -15.38 -3.00
N ASP A 87 -8.18 -14.07 -2.87
CA ASP A 87 -7.13 -13.08 -2.66
C ASP A 87 -6.97 -12.69 -1.18
N ARG A 88 -7.92 -13.07 -0.32
CA ARG A 88 -7.85 -12.83 1.14
C ARG A 88 -6.56 -13.33 1.79
N PRO A 89 -6.03 -14.54 1.48
CA PRO A 89 -4.77 -14.99 2.05
C PRO A 89 -3.59 -14.10 1.63
N ALA A 90 -3.54 -13.70 0.37
CA ALA A 90 -2.49 -12.83 -0.17
C ALA A 90 -2.57 -11.42 0.45
N LYS A 91 -3.77 -10.81 0.51
CA LYS A 91 -4.01 -9.55 1.24
C LYS A 91 -3.52 -9.62 2.68
N ARG A 92 -3.88 -10.69 3.42
CA ARG A 92 -3.44 -10.88 4.81
C ARG A 92 -1.91 -11.01 4.92
N GLY A 93 -1.28 -11.66 3.95
CA GLY A 93 0.17 -11.73 3.85
C GLY A 93 0.79 -10.35 3.69
N LEU A 94 0.27 -9.54 2.76
CA LEU A 94 0.72 -8.17 2.52
C LEU A 94 0.52 -7.26 3.73
N THR A 95 -0.63 -7.34 4.42
CA THR A 95 -0.85 -6.58 5.66
C THR A 95 0.22 -6.91 6.69
N ARG A 96 0.55 -8.19 6.92
CA ARG A 96 1.60 -8.59 7.88
C ARG A 96 3.00 -8.11 7.47
N ARG A 97 3.31 -8.13 6.18
CA ARG A 97 4.56 -7.56 5.65
C ARG A 97 4.63 -6.06 5.93
N MET A 98 3.53 -5.34 5.73
CA MET A 98 3.45 -3.91 6.05
C MET A 98 3.57 -3.60 7.52
N ASP A 99 2.93 -4.36 8.40
CA ASP A 99 3.11 -4.19 9.86
C ASP A 99 4.59 -4.37 10.26
N THR A 100 5.25 -5.35 9.64
CA THR A 100 6.68 -5.61 9.85
C THR A 100 7.54 -4.43 9.37
N LEU A 101 7.27 -3.91 8.18
CA LEU A 101 7.99 -2.74 7.65
C LEU A 101 7.76 -1.48 8.45
N CYS A 102 6.54 -1.22 8.90
CA CYS A 102 6.24 -0.08 9.77
C CYS A 102 7.04 -0.18 11.07
N SER A 103 7.09 -1.37 11.67
CA SER A 103 7.89 -1.64 12.87
C SER A 103 9.40 -1.45 12.63
N GLN A 104 9.90 -1.91 11.48
CA GLN A 104 11.30 -1.71 11.09
C GLN A 104 11.62 -0.22 10.90
N LEU A 105 10.80 0.52 10.14
CA LEU A 105 11.01 1.94 9.92
C LEU A 105 10.96 2.73 11.24
N ALA A 106 10.03 2.39 12.14
CA ALA A 106 9.97 2.99 13.47
C ALA A 106 11.28 2.77 14.26
N ASN A 107 11.84 1.56 14.22
CA ASN A 107 13.14 1.27 14.83
C ASN A 107 14.28 2.08 14.18
N VAL A 108 14.26 2.25 12.86
CA VAL A 108 15.25 3.08 12.15
C VAL A 108 15.13 4.55 12.56
N LEU A 109 13.92 5.07 12.68
CA LEU A 109 13.65 6.43 13.13
C LEU A 109 14.17 6.68 14.55
N VAL A 110 13.95 5.74 15.46
CA VAL A 110 14.49 5.81 16.83
C VAL A 110 16.02 5.82 16.80
N LYS A 111 16.66 4.85 16.13
CA LYS A 111 18.12 4.78 16.01
C LYS A 111 18.73 6.03 15.37
N PHE A 112 18.04 6.61 14.38
CA PHE A 112 18.47 7.84 13.72
C PHE A 112 18.36 9.05 14.66
N GLY A 113 17.31 9.13 15.47
CA GLY A 113 17.12 10.17 16.48
C GLY A 113 18.11 10.09 17.64
N ASP A 114 18.44 8.89 18.12
CA ASP A 114 19.40 8.66 19.20
C ASP A 114 20.86 8.91 18.79
N GLY A 115 21.19 8.84 17.49
CA GLY A 115 22.54 9.10 16.96
C GLY A 115 22.94 10.58 16.88
N GLY A 116 22.10 11.49 17.40
CA GLY A 116 22.24 12.93 17.28
C GLY A 116 22.30 13.67 18.63
N THR A 117 23.22 13.29 19.52
CA THR A 117 23.69 14.12 20.64
C THR A 117 25.17 13.95 20.88
#